data_AF-A0A0B0P0F0-F1
#
_entry.id   AF-A0A0B0P0F0-F1
#
_cell.length_a   1.000
_cell.length_b   1.000
_cell.length_c   1.000
_cell.angle_alpha   90.00
_cell.angle_beta   90.00
_cell.angle_gamma   90.00
#
_symmetry.space_group_name_H-M   'P 1'
#
loop_
_entity.id
_entity.type
_entity.pdbx_description
1 polymer ?
#
loop_
_entity_poly.entity_id
_entity_poly.type
_entity_poly.pdbx_seq_one_letter_code
_entity_poly.pdbx_strand_id
1 'polypeptide(L)'
;MTNPVTGHRGSELHPSQFRIGYLGAAHSDTFSFSLKIKVSRVLSAGILPSMASHAHLDDDDDFGGDFPGSHSARHSGNKRSFGDLEDDEDDIFGSKKGNTKVEETAPGVATGMILSLRESLQNCKDTLATCQTELEAAKSEIQKWHSAFQNEPFIPAGIAPEPKLVMNYLQTLKSSEETLKEQLEKAKKKEAAFIVTFAKREQEIAELKSAVRDLKVQLKPPSMQARRLLLDPAIHEEFTRLKNLVEEKDKKVKELQENIAAVSFTPQSKMGKMLMAKCRTLQEENEEIGTQAEEGKMHELAMKLALQKSQNAELRSQFEALYKQMEGLTNDAERSNEMVFILQEKLEEKDDEIKRLNLELQHKMLPTEDNNNKTGLVSDTEKFKDEMITDETGNSS
;
A
#
# COMPACT_ATOMS: atom_id res chain seq x y z
N MET A 1 20.34 -47.80 16.42
CA MET A 1 20.90 -46.97 15.34
C MET A 1 20.40 -45.53 15.55
N THR A 2 20.93 -44.67 16.41
CA THR A 2 22.21 -44.59 17.16
C THR A 2 23.48 -44.35 16.34
N ASN A 3 23.63 -43.10 15.86
CA ASN A 3 24.88 -42.32 15.84
C ASN A 3 26.06 -42.81 14.95
N PRO A 4 27.10 -41.98 14.68
CA PRO A 4 27.50 -40.76 15.40
C PRO A 4 27.68 -39.46 14.59
N VAL A 5 27.65 -38.35 15.34
CA VAL A 5 28.23 -37.06 14.98
C VAL A 5 29.76 -37.13 15.12
N THR A 6 30.50 -36.61 14.15
CA THR A 6 31.95 -36.35 14.28
C THR A 6 32.22 -34.84 14.28
N GLY A 7 32.72 -34.32 15.40
CA GLY A 7 33.18 -32.94 15.51
C GLY A 7 34.64 -32.89 15.98
N HIS A 8 35.45 -31.99 15.42
CA HIS A 8 36.81 -31.77 15.90
C HIS A 8 37.34 -30.37 15.57
N ARG A 9 37.66 -29.63 16.65
CA ARG A 9 38.66 -28.55 16.78
C ARG A 9 38.47 -27.31 15.87
N GLY A 10 38.69 -26.09 16.34
CA GLY A 10 39.21 -25.65 17.64
C GLY A 10 40.41 -24.73 17.45
N SER A 11 40.14 -23.43 17.33
CA SER A 11 41.16 -22.38 17.16
C SER A 11 40.65 -21.08 17.79
N GLU A 12 40.74 -20.98 19.11
CA GLU A 12 40.47 -19.74 19.84
C GLU A 12 41.58 -18.72 19.53
N LEU A 13 41.22 -17.60 18.90
CA LEU A 13 42.14 -16.48 18.70
C LEU A 13 41.88 -15.42 19.78
N HIS A 14 42.78 -15.38 20.76
CA HIS A 14 42.81 -14.35 21.79
C HIS A 14 42.94 -12.94 21.17
N PRO A 15 42.12 -11.96 21.58
CA PRO A 15 42.32 -10.56 21.17
C PRO A 15 43.51 -9.95 21.93
N SER A 16 44.66 -9.87 21.27
CA SER A 16 45.87 -9.24 21.80
C SER A 16 45.63 -7.75 22.15
N GLN A 17 46.04 -7.34 23.36
CA GLN A 17 45.80 -5.99 23.87
C GLN A 17 46.68 -4.94 23.17
N PHE A 18 46.16 -4.24 22.16
CA PHE A 18 46.80 -3.03 21.62
C PHE A 18 46.34 -1.77 22.39
N ARG A 19 47.03 -1.49 23.51
CA ARG A 19 46.75 -0.35 24.39
C ARG A 19 47.37 0.95 23.85
N ILE A 20 46.88 1.44 22.71
CA ILE A 20 47.27 2.76 22.18
C ILE A 20 46.67 3.86 23.08
N GLY A 21 47.49 4.85 23.46
CA GLY A 21 47.18 5.79 24.53
C GLY A 21 46.08 6.80 24.19
N TYR A 22 44.99 6.79 24.98
CA TYR A 22 44.02 7.87 25.04
C TYR A 22 44.62 9.10 25.74
N LEU A 23 45.40 9.90 25.02
CA LEU A 23 45.97 11.16 25.52
C LEU A 23 45.98 12.28 24.45
N GLY A 24 44.88 12.41 23.69
CA GLY A 24 44.74 13.43 22.64
C GLY A 24 43.39 14.16 22.59
N ALA A 25 42.28 13.47 22.86
CA ALA A 25 40.91 14.00 22.66
C ALA A 25 40.63 15.32 23.39
N ALA A 26 41.12 15.49 24.63
CA ALA A 26 40.84 16.68 25.43
C ALA A 26 41.36 17.99 24.80
N HIS A 27 42.46 17.95 24.04
CA HIS A 27 43.00 19.13 23.35
C HIS A 27 42.40 19.33 21.95
N SER A 28 42.07 18.26 21.20
CA SER A 28 41.35 18.40 19.93
C SER A 28 39.95 18.98 20.14
N ASP A 29 39.26 18.51 21.17
CA ASP A 29 37.85 18.84 21.37
C ASP A 29 37.70 20.24 21.96
N THR A 30 38.57 20.67 22.88
CA THR A 30 38.58 22.06 23.38
C THR A 30 38.96 23.07 22.28
N PHE A 31 39.93 22.75 21.42
CA PHE A 31 40.27 23.62 20.29
C PHE A 31 39.13 23.67 19.26
N SER A 32 38.54 22.52 18.91
CA SER A 32 37.38 22.44 18.02
C SER A 32 36.16 23.18 18.58
N PHE A 33 35.88 23.07 19.88
CA PHE A 33 34.77 23.74 20.54
C PHE A 33 34.97 25.27 20.60
N SER A 34 36.18 25.73 20.93
CA SER A 34 36.53 27.16 20.92
C SER A 34 36.44 27.77 19.52
N LEU A 35 36.90 27.04 18.48
CA LEU A 35 36.78 27.47 17.08
C LEU A 35 35.31 27.50 16.62
N LYS A 36 34.52 26.46 16.94
CA LYS A 36 33.07 26.42 16.69
C LYS A 36 32.32 27.56 17.36
N ILE A 37 32.68 27.94 18.59
CA ILE A 37 32.09 29.10 19.28
C ILE A 37 32.43 30.41 18.55
N LYS A 38 33.67 30.59 18.08
CA LYS A 38 34.05 31.77 17.27
C LYS A 38 33.29 31.82 15.94
N VAL A 39 33.25 30.73 15.18
CA VAL A 39 32.55 30.64 13.89
C VAL A 39 31.04 30.84 14.05
N SER A 40 30.42 30.19 15.05
CA SER A 40 28.98 30.32 15.33
C SER A 40 28.59 31.75 15.73
N ARG A 41 29.43 32.47 16.50
CA ARG A 41 29.18 33.89 16.83
C ARG A 41 29.24 34.81 15.60
N VAL A 42 30.13 34.54 14.64
CA VAL A 42 30.17 35.29 13.37
C VAL A 42 28.92 35.03 12.53
N LEU A 43 28.47 33.78 12.45
CA LEU A 43 27.25 33.40 11.72
C LEU A 43 25.97 33.97 12.36
N SER A 44 25.83 33.93 13.70
CA SER A 44 24.67 34.50 14.39
C SER A 44 24.60 36.03 14.34
N ALA A 45 25.69 36.73 14.02
CA ALA A 45 25.69 38.18 13.86
C ALA A 45 25.25 38.67 12.47
N GLY A 46 25.08 37.76 11.49
CA GLY A 46 24.87 38.10 10.07
C GLY A 46 23.46 37.86 9.51
N ILE A 47 22.43 37.68 10.34
CA ILE A 47 21.10 37.24 9.89
C ILE A 47 20.06 38.38 9.98
N LEU A 48 19.70 38.94 8.81
CA LEU A 48 18.35 39.36 8.36
C LEU A 48 18.47 40.43 7.23
N PRO A 49 17.51 40.52 6.26
CA PRO A 49 16.46 39.57 5.87
C PRO A 49 16.57 39.13 4.39
N SER A 50 15.61 38.29 3.95
CA SER A 50 15.43 37.85 2.55
C SER A 50 14.93 38.96 1.62
N MET A 51 15.34 38.93 0.34
CA MET A 51 14.53 39.17 -0.87
C MET A 51 15.29 38.61 -2.12
N ALA A 52 14.66 38.58 -3.30
CA ALA A 52 15.09 37.70 -4.42
C ALA A 52 15.25 38.41 -5.79
N SER A 53 15.90 37.70 -6.74
CA SER A 53 16.19 38.09 -8.14
C SER A 53 17.18 39.26 -8.31
N HIS A 54 17.89 39.43 -9.44
CA HIS A 54 17.84 38.75 -10.73
C HIS A 54 19.27 38.48 -11.26
N ALA A 55 19.42 37.58 -12.23
CA ALA A 55 20.72 37.30 -12.86
C ALA A 55 20.98 38.19 -14.09
N HIS A 56 22.21 38.66 -14.24
CA HIS A 56 22.92 38.91 -15.50
C HIS A 56 24.44 38.82 -15.20
N LEU A 57 25.23 38.35 -16.15
CA LEU A 57 26.70 38.41 -16.09
C LEU A 57 27.17 39.66 -16.83
N ASP A 58 28.38 40.12 -16.56
CA ASP A 58 29.49 40.06 -17.53
C ASP A 58 30.75 40.59 -16.84
N ASP A 59 31.87 39.89 -17.04
CA ASP A 59 33.21 40.39 -16.72
C ASP A 59 33.67 41.32 -17.84
N ASP A 60 34.52 42.31 -17.54
CA ASP A 60 35.67 42.68 -18.38
C ASP A 60 36.55 43.78 -17.72
N ASP A 61 37.66 44.12 -18.41
CA ASP A 61 38.57 45.25 -18.18
C ASP A 61 39.45 45.25 -16.92
N ASP A 62 40.46 44.37 -17.01
CA ASP A 62 41.86 44.70 -16.70
C ASP A 62 42.26 46.12 -17.17
N PHE A 63 42.87 46.91 -16.28
CA PHE A 63 44.08 47.64 -16.68
C PHE A 63 45.01 47.96 -15.50
N GLY A 64 46.30 47.73 -15.69
CA GLY A 64 47.36 48.16 -14.76
C GLY A 64 47.60 49.67 -14.81
N GLY A 65 47.84 50.29 -13.65
CA GLY A 65 48.13 51.72 -13.58
C GLY A 65 49.61 52.07 -13.72
N ASP A 66 49.90 53.17 -14.42
CA ASP A 66 51.15 53.94 -14.28
C ASP A 66 50.86 55.45 -14.46
N PHE A 67 51.64 56.28 -13.75
CA PHE A 67 51.57 57.76 -13.73
C PHE A 67 52.69 58.35 -14.64
N PRO A 68 52.72 59.66 -15.07
CA PRO A 68 52.35 60.83 -14.25
C PRO A 68 51.84 62.15 -14.92
N GLY A 69 51.25 63.03 -14.08
CA GLY A 69 51.14 64.50 -14.29
C GLY A 69 49.98 65.02 -15.17
N SER A 70 49.55 66.28 -15.09
CA SER A 70 49.75 67.34 -14.07
C SER A 70 48.71 68.48 -14.24
N HIS A 71 48.35 69.19 -13.15
CA HIS A 71 47.46 70.40 -13.07
C HIS A 71 45.98 70.19 -13.52
N SER A 72 44.91 70.66 -12.86
CA SER A 72 44.69 71.83 -11.97
C SER A 72 43.39 71.72 -11.14
N ALA A 73 43.31 72.39 -9.98
CA ALA A 73 42.08 72.88 -9.29
C ALA A 73 41.03 71.84 -8.79
N ARG A 74 40.27 72.04 -7.68
CA ARG A 74 40.23 73.13 -6.67
C ARG A 74 39.56 72.65 -5.34
N HIS A 75 40.10 73.13 -4.21
CA HIS A 75 39.49 73.34 -2.87
C HIS A 75 38.94 72.20 -1.96
N SER A 76 39.23 72.43 -0.66
CA SER A 76 38.58 71.96 0.59
C SER A 76 39.15 70.68 1.21
N GLY A 77 39.64 70.67 2.47
CA GLY A 77 39.78 71.77 3.44
C GLY A 77 40.55 71.32 4.71
N ASN A 78 40.74 72.24 5.67
CA ASN A 78 41.42 72.04 6.97
C ASN A 78 42.87 71.49 6.96
N LYS A 79 43.84 72.40 7.11
CA LYS A 79 45.04 72.17 7.95
C LYS A 79 45.01 73.17 9.10
N ARG A 80 45.49 72.77 10.28
CA ARG A 80 45.71 73.68 11.42
C ARG A 80 47.07 74.37 11.27
N SER A 81 47.18 75.59 11.77
CA SER A 81 48.41 76.39 11.67
C SER A 81 49.57 75.75 12.44
N PHE A 82 50.77 75.90 11.89
CA PHE A 82 52.01 75.86 12.65
C PHE A 82 52.62 77.25 12.46
N GLY A 83 52.92 77.95 13.56
CA GLY A 83 53.33 79.35 13.52
C GLY A 83 54.77 79.55 13.04
N ASP A 84 55.08 80.79 12.68
CA ASP A 84 56.42 81.25 12.38
C ASP A 84 57.42 80.97 13.50
N LEU A 85 58.67 80.77 13.09
CA LEU A 85 59.83 81.06 13.92
C LEU A 85 60.23 82.51 13.59
N GLU A 86 59.71 83.46 14.34
CA GLU A 86 60.24 84.83 14.32
C GLU A 86 61.58 84.86 15.10
N ASP A 87 62.51 85.66 14.59
CA ASP A 87 63.96 85.57 14.85
C ASP A 87 64.40 86.73 15.77
N ASP A 88 64.03 86.64 17.05
CA ASP A 88 64.33 87.68 18.06
C ASP A 88 65.64 87.38 18.81
N GLU A 89 66.75 87.88 18.25
CA GLU A 89 68.06 88.01 18.92
C GLU A 89 67.98 89.07 20.05
N ASP A 90 67.60 88.64 21.25
CA ASP A 90 67.41 89.50 22.43
C ASP A 90 68.77 89.95 23.02
N ASP A 91 69.36 90.99 22.41
CA ASP A 91 70.71 91.52 22.69
C ASP A 91 70.84 92.12 24.12
N ILE A 92 71.20 91.23 25.07
CA ILE A 92 71.10 91.38 26.52
C ILE A 92 72.03 92.43 27.17
N PHE A 93 72.58 93.39 26.41
CA PHE A 93 73.57 94.38 26.89
C PHE A 93 73.20 95.87 26.73
N GLY A 94 71.90 96.19 26.82
CA GLY A 94 71.33 97.55 26.83
C GLY A 94 71.94 98.52 27.87
N SER A 95 73.05 99.16 27.50
CA SER A 95 73.92 99.89 28.44
C SER A 95 73.45 101.33 28.77
N LYS A 96 72.53 101.43 29.73
CA LYS A 96 72.58 102.39 30.85
C LYS A 96 72.91 103.87 30.51
N LYS A 97 71.89 104.68 30.16
CA LYS A 97 71.91 106.14 30.44
C LYS A 97 70.54 106.83 30.60
N GLY A 98 69.69 106.31 31.49
CA GLY A 98 68.49 107.05 31.95
C GLY A 98 68.88 108.28 32.77
N ASN A 99 68.37 109.46 32.42
CA ASN A 99 68.65 110.71 33.12
C ASN A 99 67.68 110.91 34.29
N THR A 100 68.18 111.16 35.50
CA THR A 100 67.36 111.24 36.72
C THR A 100 66.60 112.57 36.81
N LYS A 101 65.28 112.50 37.01
CA LYS A 101 64.47 113.61 37.52
C LYS A 101 63.63 113.10 38.69
N VAL A 102 63.67 113.82 39.82
CA VAL A 102 63.00 113.45 41.07
C VAL A 102 61.63 114.13 41.14
N GLU A 103 60.61 113.38 41.56
CA GLU A 103 59.29 113.88 41.93
C GLU A 103 58.72 112.98 43.05
N GLU A 104 58.01 113.56 44.02
CA GLU A 104 57.69 112.88 45.29
C GLU A 104 56.52 111.89 45.16
N THR A 105 56.75 110.61 45.46
CA THR A 105 55.70 109.59 45.44
C THR A 105 54.82 109.62 46.69
N ALA A 106 53.53 109.89 46.52
CA ALA A 106 52.52 109.86 47.59
C ALA A 106 52.49 108.50 48.35
N PRO A 107 52.13 108.47 49.65
CA PRO A 107 52.30 107.28 50.51
C PRO A 107 51.53 106.02 50.06
N GLY A 108 50.44 106.18 49.31
CA GLY A 108 49.73 105.05 48.69
C GLY A 108 50.56 104.32 47.62
N VAL A 109 51.37 105.07 46.85
CA VAL A 109 52.23 104.53 45.79
C VAL A 109 53.35 103.67 46.38
N ALA A 110 54.03 104.17 47.42
CA ALA A 110 55.06 103.41 48.13
C ALA A 110 54.48 102.13 48.78
N THR A 111 53.27 102.20 49.34
CA THR A 111 52.59 101.04 49.92
C THR A 111 52.24 99.99 48.85
N GLY A 112 51.74 100.43 47.68
CA GLY A 112 51.48 99.56 46.53
C GLY A 112 52.75 98.86 46.03
N MET A 113 53.84 99.60 45.84
CA MET A 113 55.14 99.04 45.46
C MET A 113 55.63 97.98 46.46
N ILE A 114 55.50 98.22 47.76
CA ILE A 114 55.88 97.24 48.81
C ILE A 114 55.02 95.97 48.73
N LEU A 115 53.74 96.07 48.40
CA LEU A 115 52.87 94.90 48.22
C LEU A 115 53.24 94.12 46.95
N SER A 116 53.38 94.76 45.79
CA SER A 116 53.80 94.10 44.55
C SER A 116 55.19 93.47 44.65
N LEU A 117 56.12 94.09 45.39
CA LEU A 117 57.44 93.49 45.67
C LEU A 117 57.35 92.26 46.60
N ARG A 118 56.43 92.26 47.57
CA ARG A 118 56.17 91.08 48.43
C ARG A 118 55.50 89.95 47.67
N GLU A 119 54.55 90.26 46.81
CA GLU A 119 53.88 89.31 45.92
C GLU A 119 54.86 88.71 44.91
N SER A 120 55.69 89.55 44.27
CA SER A 120 56.78 89.09 43.38
C SER A 120 57.81 88.22 44.12
N LEU A 121 58.21 88.60 45.34
CA LEU A 121 59.12 87.81 46.17
C LEU A 121 58.50 86.45 46.59
N GLN A 122 57.20 86.42 46.89
CA GLN A 122 56.50 85.19 47.24
C GLN A 122 56.33 84.28 46.02
N ASN A 123 55.93 84.82 44.86
CA ASN A 123 55.89 84.08 43.60
C ASN A 123 57.27 83.52 43.23
N CYS A 124 58.35 84.30 43.39
CA CYS A 124 59.73 83.86 43.18
C CYS A 124 60.16 82.74 44.14
N LYS A 125 59.65 82.76 45.37
CA LYS A 125 59.89 81.70 46.37
C LYS A 125 59.12 80.41 46.03
N ASP A 126 57.90 80.53 45.51
CA ASP A 126 57.07 79.39 45.14
C ASP A 126 57.49 78.77 43.79
N THR A 127 57.99 79.56 42.83
CA THR A 127 58.68 79.02 41.65
C THR A 127 59.99 78.36 42.04
N LEU A 128 60.79 78.93 42.95
CA LEU A 128 62.00 78.29 43.48
C LEU A 128 61.69 76.94 44.15
N ALA A 129 60.62 76.87 44.96
CA ALA A 129 60.16 75.61 45.55
C ALA A 129 59.73 74.58 44.50
N THR A 130 59.11 75.03 43.40
CA THR A 130 58.69 74.17 42.27
C THR A 130 59.90 73.65 41.50
N CYS A 131 60.85 74.52 41.14
CA CYS A 131 62.11 74.09 40.52
C CYS A 131 62.93 73.16 41.41
N GLN A 132 62.85 73.30 42.75
CA GLN A 132 63.49 72.36 43.68
C GLN A 132 62.84 70.97 43.64
N THR A 133 61.50 70.87 43.59
CA THR A 133 60.84 69.55 43.50
C THR A 133 61.03 68.90 42.14
N GLU A 134 61.01 69.68 41.05
CA GLU A 134 61.37 69.22 39.71
C GLU A 134 62.82 68.73 39.63
N LEU A 135 63.76 69.42 40.29
CA LEU A 135 65.17 69.00 40.37
C LEU A 135 65.34 67.68 41.13
N GLU A 136 64.68 67.48 42.27
CA GLU A 136 64.75 66.20 42.99
C GLU A 136 64.02 65.07 42.23
N ALA A 137 62.95 65.37 41.48
CA ALA A 137 62.29 64.42 40.60
C ALA A 137 63.22 64.01 39.42
N ALA A 138 63.88 64.98 38.78
CA ALA A 138 64.84 64.73 37.70
C ALA A 138 66.06 63.94 38.18
N LYS A 139 66.62 64.26 39.36
CA LYS A 139 67.68 63.46 40.01
C LYS A 139 67.22 62.02 40.27
N SER A 140 66.01 61.85 40.80
CA SER A 140 65.43 60.53 41.08
C SER A 140 65.23 59.73 39.79
N GLU A 141 64.83 60.38 38.70
CA GLU A 141 64.70 59.76 37.38
C GLU A 141 66.07 59.36 36.81
N ILE A 142 67.06 60.26 36.82
CA ILE A 142 68.45 59.97 36.44
C ILE A 142 69.02 58.79 37.24
N GLN A 143 68.70 58.69 38.54
CA GLN A 143 69.08 57.55 39.37
C GLN A 143 68.43 56.24 38.90
N LYS A 144 67.14 56.23 38.52
CA LYS A 144 66.49 55.04 37.91
C LYS A 144 67.19 54.63 36.62
N TRP A 145 67.52 55.57 35.73
CA TRP A 145 68.22 55.28 34.49
C TRP A 145 69.62 54.69 34.76
N HIS A 146 70.39 55.24 35.70
CA HIS A 146 71.65 54.64 36.13
C HIS A 146 71.46 53.21 36.68
N SER A 147 70.45 52.98 37.53
CA SER A 147 70.16 51.64 38.03
C SER A 147 69.70 50.66 36.95
N ALA A 148 68.94 51.10 35.95
CA ALA A 148 68.57 50.27 34.81
C ALA A 148 69.81 49.85 34.00
N PHE A 149 70.64 50.81 33.58
CA PHE A 149 71.86 50.53 32.82
C PHE A 149 72.89 49.70 33.59
N GLN A 150 72.95 49.78 34.92
CA GLN A 150 73.81 48.93 35.75
C GLN A 150 73.37 47.46 35.83
N ASN A 151 72.09 47.16 35.55
CA ASN A 151 71.56 45.79 35.55
C ASN A 151 71.45 45.19 34.13
N GLU A 152 71.73 45.98 33.08
CA GLU A 152 71.59 45.57 31.69
C GLU A 152 72.79 44.71 31.24
N PRO A 153 72.60 43.47 30.74
CA PRO A 153 73.68 42.51 30.51
C PRO A 153 74.66 42.88 29.38
N PHE A 154 74.44 44.01 28.70
CA PHE A 154 75.31 44.53 27.64
C PHE A 154 76.43 45.46 28.18
N ILE A 155 76.36 45.91 29.43
CA ILE A 155 77.36 46.80 30.06
C ILE A 155 78.25 46.00 31.03
N PRO A 156 79.58 45.94 30.81
CA PRO A 156 80.50 45.28 31.73
C PRO A 156 80.52 45.94 33.12
N ALA A 157 80.37 45.13 34.17
CA ALA A 157 80.30 45.60 35.55
C ALA A 157 81.51 46.47 35.94
N GLY A 158 81.24 47.72 36.36
CA GLY A 158 82.25 48.67 36.81
C GLY A 158 82.72 49.69 35.77
N ILE A 159 82.27 49.62 34.52
CA ILE A 159 82.59 50.61 33.47
C ILE A 159 81.40 51.56 33.27
N ALA A 160 81.67 52.87 33.18
CA ALA A 160 80.65 53.86 32.84
C ALA A 160 80.17 53.64 31.39
N PRO A 161 78.86 53.54 31.11
CA PRO A 161 78.37 53.16 29.80
C PRO A 161 78.66 54.26 28.76
N GLU A 162 79.42 53.94 27.70
CA GLU A 162 79.67 54.89 26.62
C GLU A 162 78.35 55.22 25.90
N PRO A 163 77.97 56.51 25.75
CA PRO A 163 76.70 56.88 25.14
C PRO A 163 76.48 56.30 23.73
N LYS A 164 77.56 56.12 22.94
CA LYS A 164 77.49 55.48 21.61
C LYS A 164 77.10 54.01 21.69
N LEU A 165 77.63 53.27 22.66
CA LEU A 165 77.29 51.86 22.86
C LEU A 165 75.82 51.73 23.26
N VAL A 166 75.32 52.60 24.15
CA VAL A 166 73.91 52.61 24.57
C VAL A 166 72.98 52.98 23.41
N MET A 167 73.31 54.01 22.63
CA MET A 167 72.53 54.39 21.44
C MET A 167 72.52 53.27 20.38
N ASN A 168 73.64 52.61 20.15
CA ASN A 168 73.71 51.47 19.23
C ASN A 168 72.86 50.29 19.73
N TYR A 169 72.93 49.94 21.01
CA TYR A 169 72.10 48.89 21.61
C TYR A 169 70.60 49.22 21.50
N LEU A 170 70.19 50.45 21.86
CA LEU A 170 68.80 50.90 21.74
C LEU A 170 68.31 50.90 20.29
N GLN A 171 69.15 51.29 19.32
CA GLN A 171 68.80 51.26 17.90
C GLN A 171 68.68 49.82 17.37
N THR A 172 69.54 48.91 17.82
CA THR A 172 69.44 47.47 17.51
C THR A 172 68.18 46.86 18.14
N LEU A 173 67.90 47.16 19.41
CA LEU A 173 66.71 46.71 20.12
C LEU A 173 65.43 47.20 19.42
N LYS A 174 65.36 48.49 19.07
CA LYS A 174 64.26 49.09 18.31
C LYS A 174 64.05 48.44 16.93
N SER A 175 65.12 48.12 16.21
CA SER A 175 65.00 47.39 14.93
C SER A 175 64.53 45.94 15.12
N SER A 176 64.95 45.27 16.21
CA SER A 176 64.47 43.93 16.56
C SER A 176 62.99 43.95 16.98
N GLU A 177 62.55 44.98 17.70
CA GLU A 177 61.15 45.19 18.08
C GLU A 177 60.27 45.40 16.83
N GLU A 178 60.72 46.23 15.89
CA GLU A 178 59.96 46.52 14.67
C GLU A 178 59.88 45.30 13.75
N THR A 179 60.95 44.51 13.61
CA THR A 179 60.90 43.25 12.86
C THR A 179 60.05 42.18 13.55
N LEU A 180 59.99 42.12 14.88
CA LEU A 180 59.08 41.24 15.61
C LEU A 180 57.61 41.67 15.46
N LYS A 181 57.32 42.98 15.48
CA LYS A 181 55.99 43.52 15.15
C LYS A 181 55.58 43.16 13.73
N GLU A 182 56.46 43.33 12.76
CA GLU A 182 56.17 42.99 11.36
C GLU A 182 55.94 41.48 11.17
N GLN A 183 56.71 40.63 11.85
CA GLN A 183 56.48 39.18 11.89
C GLN A 183 55.14 38.82 12.56
N LEU A 184 54.76 39.49 13.66
CA LEU A 184 53.49 39.30 14.34
C LEU A 184 52.30 39.68 13.43
N GLU A 185 52.37 40.80 12.70
CA GLU A 185 51.33 41.19 11.75
C GLU A 185 51.28 40.27 10.53
N LYS A 186 52.44 39.78 10.05
CA LYS A 186 52.50 38.71 9.02
C LYS A 186 51.87 37.41 9.52
N ALA A 187 52.04 37.06 10.80
CA ALA A 187 51.43 35.88 11.42
C ALA A 187 49.90 36.04 11.56
N LYS A 188 49.41 37.16 12.10
CA LYS A 188 47.98 37.48 12.19
C LYS A 188 47.28 37.46 10.83
N LYS A 189 47.90 38.04 9.79
CA LYS A 189 47.37 38.03 8.42
C LYS A 189 47.28 36.60 7.86
N LYS A 190 48.26 35.74 8.14
CA LYS A 190 48.21 34.30 7.79
C LYS A 190 47.13 33.55 8.58
N GLU A 191 46.98 33.79 9.89
CA GLU A 191 45.93 33.20 10.71
C GLU A 191 44.53 33.57 10.18
N ALA A 192 44.29 34.84 9.88
CA ALA A 192 43.03 35.30 9.30
C ALA A 192 42.73 34.65 7.94
N ALA A 193 43.73 34.56 7.06
CA ALA A 193 43.59 33.86 5.78
C ALA A 193 43.28 32.36 5.97
N PHE A 194 43.94 31.69 6.94
CA PHE A 194 43.62 30.30 7.27
C PHE A 194 42.19 30.17 7.79
N ILE A 195 41.72 31.02 8.71
CA ILE A 195 40.34 30.99 9.21
C ILE A 195 39.31 31.10 8.06
N VAL A 196 39.53 32.02 7.09
CA VAL A 196 38.66 32.17 5.92
C VAL A 196 38.69 30.92 5.02
N THR A 197 39.88 30.37 4.73
CA THR A 197 39.99 29.15 3.89
C THR A 197 39.42 27.90 4.56
N PHE A 198 39.55 27.76 5.89
CA PHE A 198 38.90 26.70 6.65
C PHE A 198 37.38 26.85 6.62
N ALA A 199 36.83 28.04 6.86
CA ALA A 199 35.38 28.27 6.78
C ALA A 199 34.82 27.94 5.38
N LYS A 200 35.50 28.35 4.31
CA LYS A 200 35.11 28.01 2.93
C LYS A 200 35.17 26.50 2.67
N ARG A 201 36.17 25.79 3.24
CA ARG A 201 36.28 24.32 3.14
C ARG A 201 35.22 23.58 3.96
N GLU A 202 34.86 24.09 5.14
CA GLU A 202 33.76 23.53 5.94
C GLU A 202 32.40 23.71 5.24
N GLN A 203 32.19 24.85 4.57
CA GLN A 203 31.03 25.10 3.70
C GLN A 203 31.01 24.14 2.50
N GLU A 204 32.10 24.05 1.73
CA GLU A 204 32.26 23.12 0.59
C GLU A 204 31.94 21.66 1.01
N ILE A 205 32.44 21.24 2.18
CA ILE A 205 32.14 19.92 2.76
C ILE A 205 30.65 19.77 3.16
N ALA A 206 29.99 20.82 3.63
CA ALA A 206 28.57 20.80 3.97
C ALA A 206 27.66 20.73 2.73
N GLU A 207 28.01 21.46 1.67
CA GLU A 207 27.34 21.47 0.37
C GLU A 207 27.47 20.11 -0.32
N LEU A 208 28.69 19.56 -0.42
CA LEU A 208 28.95 18.21 -0.92
C LEU A 208 28.19 17.15 -0.11
N LYS A 209 28.12 17.29 1.22
CA LYS A 209 27.30 16.41 2.09
C LYS A 209 25.79 16.55 1.81
N SER A 210 25.30 17.68 1.29
CA SER A 210 23.91 17.75 0.81
C SER A 210 23.76 17.08 -0.53
N ALA A 211 24.58 17.44 -1.53
CA ALA A 211 24.53 16.83 -2.85
C ALA A 211 24.56 15.29 -2.78
N VAL A 212 25.37 14.71 -1.88
CA VAL A 212 25.39 13.25 -1.63
C VAL A 212 24.08 12.71 -1.01
N ARG A 213 23.41 13.44 -0.11
CA ARG A 213 22.07 13.06 0.39
C ARG A 213 21.03 13.15 -0.72
N ASP A 214 21.06 14.22 -1.49
CA ASP A 214 20.05 14.56 -2.48
C ASP A 214 20.15 13.60 -3.69
N LEU A 215 21.37 13.31 -4.16
CA LEU A 215 21.64 12.21 -5.11
C LEU A 215 21.26 10.84 -4.55
N LYS A 216 21.45 10.57 -3.25
CA LYS A 216 21.02 9.32 -2.60
C LYS A 216 19.49 9.20 -2.46
N VAL A 217 18.76 10.32 -2.48
CA VAL A 217 17.30 10.34 -2.60
C VAL A 217 16.88 10.11 -4.05
N GLN A 218 17.52 10.75 -5.03
CA GLN A 218 17.25 10.54 -6.46
C GLN A 218 17.55 9.10 -6.92
N LEU A 219 18.63 8.50 -6.41
CA LEU A 219 19.06 7.13 -6.71
C LEU A 219 18.11 6.06 -6.10
N LYS A 220 17.28 6.41 -5.10
CA LYS A 220 16.18 5.54 -4.67
C LYS A 220 15.04 5.69 -5.68
N PRO A 221 14.76 4.70 -6.56
CA PRO A 221 13.88 4.95 -7.67
C PRO A 221 12.43 5.12 -7.17
N PRO A 222 11.78 6.28 -7.42
CA PRO A 222 10.50 6.61 -6.79
C PRO A 222 9.35 5.70 -7.24
N SER A 223 9.49 5.04 -8.40
CA SER A 223 8.55 4.04 -8.89
C SER A 223 9.12 2.62 -8.87
N MET A 224 8.24 1.62 -8.84
CA MET A 224 8.61 0.21 -9.10
C MET A 224 9.12 0.00 -10.54
N GLN A 225 8.78 0.91 -11.47
CA GLN A 225 9.11 0.80 -12.89
C GLN A 225 10.59 1.16 -13.15
N ALA A 226 11.11 2.20 -12.51
CA ALA A 226 12.53 2.51 -12.57
C ALA A 226 13.39 1.43 -11.87
N ARG A 227 12.85 0.76 -10.83
CA ARG A 227 13.48 -0.44 -10.25
C ARG A 227 13.55 -1.63 -11.20
N ARG A 228 12.62 -1.76 -12.17
CA ARG A 228 12.69 -2.78 -13.22
C ARG A 228 13.75 -2.47 -14.29
N LEU A 229 13.97 -1.20 -14.59
CA LEU A 229 15.02 -0.75 -15.53
C LEU A 229 16.45 -0.82 -14.95
N LEU A 230 16.58 -0.94 -13.63
CA LEU A 230 17.86 -1.13 -12.92
C LEU A 230 18.12 -2.59 -12.52
N LEU A 231 17.20 -3.51 -12.81
CA LEU A 231 17.57 -4.90 -13.02
C LEU A 231 18.25 -5.00 -14.38
N ASP A 232 19.24 -5.87 -14.52
CA ASP A 232 19.76 -6.27 -15.84
C ASP A 232 18.57 -6.68 -16.74
N PRO A 233 18.49 -6.23 -18.01
CA PRO A 233 17.33 -6.49 -18.87
C PRO A 233 16.97 -7.98 -18.99
N ALA A 234 17.96 -8.89 -19.06
CA ALA A 234 17.71 -10.33 -19.11
C ALA A 234 17.24 -10.88 -17.76
N ILE A 235 17.73 -10.34 -16.64
CA ILE A 235 17.22 -10.66 -15.29
C ILE A 235 15.78 -10.14 -15.12
N HIS A 236 15.44 -8.96 -15.66
CA HIS A 236 14.07 -8.46 -15.63
C HIS A 236 13.13 -9.31 -16.50
N GLU A 237 13.58 -9.71 -17.68
CA GLU A 237 12.83 -10.58 -18.59
C GLU A 237 12.60 -11.96 -17.96
N GLU A 238 13.62 -12.63 -17.42
CA GLU A 238 13.47 -13.90 -16.72
C GLU A 238 12.58 -13.78 -15.46
N PHE A 239 12.72 -12.72 -14.66
CA PHE A 239 11.82 -12.51 -13.52
C PHE A 239 10.36 -12.31 -13.96
N THR A 240 10.14 -11.64 -15.09
CA THR A 240 8.80 -11.43 -15.67
C THR A 240 8.25 -12.73 -16.27
N ARG A 241 9.09 -13.51 -16.96
CA ARG A 241 8.75 -14.83 -17.50
C ARG A 241 8.38 -15.82 -16.39
N LEU A 242 9.17 -15.86 -15.31
CA LEU A 242 8.89 -16.66 -14.12
C LEU A 242 7.61 -16.20 -13.41
N LYS A 243 7.39 -14.89 -13.24
CA LYS A 243 6.15 -14.37 -12.65
C LYS A 243 4.92 -14.77 -13.47
N ASN A 244 4.97 -14.57 -14.78
CA ASN A 244 3.86 -14.92 -15.68
C ASN A 244 3.59 -16.43 -15.66
N LEU A 245 4.66 -17.26 -15.64
CA LEU A 245 4.54 -18.72 -15.53
C LEU A 245 3.94 -19.15 -14.18
N VAL A 246 4.27 -18.49 -13.07
CA VAL A 246 3.62 -18.74 -11.77
C VAL A 246 2.15 -18.35 -11.81
N GLU A 247 1.79 -17.18 -12.34
CA GLU A 247 0.39 -16.74 -12.46
C GLU A 247 -0.43 -17.65 -13.40
N GLU A 248 0.17 -18.16 -14.48
CA GLU A 248 -0.43 -19.16 -15.36
C GLU A 248 -0.66 -20.49 -14.62
N LYS A 249 0.33 -20.99 -13.87
CA LYS A 249 0.20 -22.25 -13.13
C LYS A 249 -0.74 -22.14 -11.93
N ASP A 250 -0.79 -21.01 -11.23
CA ASP A 250 -1.79 -20.75 -10.18
C ASP A 250 -3.21 -20.69 -10.77
N LYS A 251 -3.38 -20.08 -11.95
CA LYS A 251 -4.65 -20.15 -12.68
C LYS A 251 -4.98 -21.59 -13.08
N LYS A 252 -4.00 -22.37 -13.56
CA LYS A 252 -4.18 -23.79 -13.90
C LYS A 252 -4.56 -24.65 -12.69
N VAL A 253 -3.96 -24.39 -11.53
CA VAL A 253 -4.30 -25.06 -10.26
C VAL A 253 -5.71 -24.70 -9.82
N LYS A 254 -6.13 -23.43 -9.92
CA LYS A 254 -7.51 -23.02 -9.64
C LYS A 254 -8.51 -23.65 -10.62
N GLU A 255 -8.25 -23.59 -11.92
CA GLU A 255 -9.05 -24.28 -12.94
C GLU A 255 -9.19 -25.78 -12.63
N LEU A 256 -8.11 -26.46 -12.25
CA LEU A 256 -8.16 -27.88 -11.89
C LEU A 256 -8.86 -28.12 -10.55
N GLN A 257 -8.73 -27.24 -9.56
CA GLN A 257 -9.47 -27.33 -8.29
C GLN A 257 -10.96 -27.07 -8.47
N GLU A 258 -11.36 -26.14 -9.34
CA GLU A 258 -12.74 -25.84 -9.71
C GLU A 258 -13.36 -26.98 -10.52
N ASN A 259 -12.62 -27.54 -11.49
CA ASN A 259 -13.04 -28.74 -12.21
C ASN A 259 -13.14 -29.96 -11.28
N ILE A 260 -12.19 -30.17 -10.37
CA ILE A 260 -12.28 -31.20 -9.34
C ILE A 260 -13.50 -30.95 -8.45
N ALA A 261 -13.76 -29.72 -8.01
CA ALA A 261 -14.93 -29.38 -7.20
C ALA A 261 -16.25 -29.70 -7.93
N ALA A 262 -16.37 -29.30 -9.21
CA ALA A 262 -17.54 -29.53 -10.05
C ALA A 262 -17.76 -31.02 -10.39
N VAL A 263 -16.69 -31.77 -10.65
CA VAL A 263 -16.73 -33.22 -10.90
C VAL A 263 -16.85 -34.03 -9.59
N SER A 264 -16.47 -33.45 -8.44
CA SER A 264 -16.61 -34.05 -7.11
C SER A 264 -18.06 -34.00 -6.60
N PHE A 265 -18.95 -34.67 -7.35
CA PHE A 265 -20.19 -35.17 -6.78
C PHE A 265 -19.85 -36.12 -5.63
N THR A 266 -19.78 -35.57 -4.42
CA THR A 266 -19.54 -36.31 -3.19
C THR A 266 -20.90 -36.62 -2.56
N PRO A 267 -21.30 -37.90 -2.46
CA PRO A 267 -22.59 -38.29 -1.86
C PRO A 267 -22.80 -37.78 -0.43
N GLN A 268 -21.74 -37.35 0.25
CA GLN A 268 -21.73 -36.81 1.61
C GLN A 268 -21.98 -35.29 1.68
N SER A 269 -21.79 -34.54 0.59
CA SER A 269 -22.03 -33.09 0.53
C SER A 269 -23.52 -32.74 0.64
N LYS A 270 -23.86 -31.49 0.99
CA LYS A 270 -25.27 -31.07 1.12
C LYS A 270 -26.03 -31.20 -0.21
N MET A 271 -25.40 -30.82 -1.33
CA MET A 271 -26.00 -30.98 -2.67
C MET A 271 -26.03 -32.45 -3.10
N GLY A 272 -24.95 -33.21 -2.86
CA GLY A 272 -24.89 -34.63 -3.20
C GLY A 272 -25.92 -35.48 -2.47
N LYS A 273 -26.12 -35.22 -1.16
CA LYS A 273 -27.20 -35.84 -0.35
C LYS A 273 -28.58 -35.51 -0.89
N MET A 274 -28.81 -34.26 -1.29
CA MET A 274 -30.10 -33.81 -1.85
C MET A 274 -30.39 -34.46 -3.21
N LEU A 275 -29.39 -34.55 -4.10
CA LEU A 275 -29.54 -35.23 -5.38
C LEU A 275 -29.75 -36.74 -5.18
N MET A 276 -28.95 -37.40 -4.32
CA MET A 276 -29.15 -38.83 -4.01
C MET A 276 -30.50 -39.11 -3.35
N ALA A 277 -31.05 -38.18 -2.56
CA ALA A 277 -32.41 -38.29 -2.05
C ALA A 277 -33.44 -38.19 -3.18
N LYS A 278 -33.33 -37.19 -4.06
CA LYS A 278 -34.23 -37.03 -5.21
C LYS A 278 -34.13 -38.20 -6.21
N CYS A 279 -32.96 -38.78 -6.42
CA CYS A 279 -32.80 -39.98 -7.24
C CYS A 279 -33.49 -41.19 -6.61
N ARG A 280 -33.47 -41.34 -5.27
CA ARG A 280 -34.25 -42.37 -4.58
C ARG A 280 -35.75 -42.13 -4.68
N THR A 281 -36.26 -40.93 -4.38
CA THR A 281 -37.71 -40.68 -4.47
C THR A 281 -38.21 -40.84 -5.90
N LEU A 282 -37.48 -40.36 -6.91
CA LEU A 282 -37.85 -40.59 -8.32
C LEU A 282 -37.78 -42.07 -8.72
N GLN A 283 -36.96 -42.88 -8.07
CA GLN A 283 -36.93 -44.32 -8.33
C GLN A 283 -38.07 -45.05 -7.61
N GLU A 284 -38.34 -44.71 -6.34
CA GLU A 284 -39.48 -45.15 -5.56
C GLU A 284 -40.81 -44.80 -6.28
N GLU A 285 -40.95 -43.57 -6.80
CA GLU A 285 -42.08 -43.10 -7.62
C GLU A 285 -42.23 -43.89 -8.93
N ASN A 286 -41.13 -44.21 -9.63
CA ASN A 286 -41.18 -45.01 -10.87
C ASN A 286 -41.50 -46.49 -10.59
N GLU A 287 -41.00 -47.05 -9.49
CA GLU A 287 -41.32 -48.41 -9.05
C GLU A 287 -42.80 -48.49 -8.63
N GLU A 288 -43.34 -47.48 -7.94
CA GLU A 288 -44.78 -47.38 -7.62
C GLU A 288 -45.65 -47.20 -8.88
N ILE A 289 -45.26 -46.36 -9.84
CA ILE A 289 -45.98 -46.24 -11.13
C ILE A 289 -45.97 -47.59 -11.88
N GLY A 290 -44.87 -48.34 -11.77
CA GLY A 290 -44.76 -49.71 -12.28
C GLY A 290 -45.77 -50.66 -11.64
N THR A 291 -45.79 -50.75 -10.31
CA THR A 291 -46.72 -51.63 -9.59
C THR A 291 -48.18 -51.22 -9.82
N GLN A 292 -48.52 -49.93 -9.77
CA GLN A 292 -49.87 -49.44 -10.05
C GLN A 292 -50.33 -49.81 -11.49
N ALA A 293 -49.43 -49.77 -12.47
CA ALA A 293 -49.74 -50.13 -13.86
C ALA A 293 -49.91 -51.65 -14.07
N GLU A 294 -49.20 -52.48 -13.31
CA GLU A 294 -49.35 -53.94 -13.32
C GLU A 294 -50.60 -54.38 -12.54
N GLU A 295 -50.80 -53.86 -11.32
CA GLU A 295 -51.98 -54.10 -10.49
C GLU A 295 -53.26 -53.64 -11.17
N GLY A 296 -53.28 -52.46 -11.81
CA GLY A 296 -54.45 -51.95 -12.53
C GLY A 296 -54.91 -52.87 -13.65
N LYS A 297 -53.97 -53.35 -14.49
CA LYS A 297 -54.26 -54.34 -15.55
C LYS A 297 -54.68 -55.69 -14.97
N MET A 298 -54.04 -56.14 -13.89
CA MET A 298 -54.38 -57.39 -13.21
C MET A 298 -55.80 -57.33 -12.64
N HIS A 299 -56.19 -56.21 -12.03
CA HIS A 299 -57.52 -55.98 -11.48
C HIS A 299 -58.60 -55.91 -12.57
N GLU A 300 -58.33 -55.20 -13.68
CA GLU A 300 -59.25 -55.13 -14.83
C GLU A 300 -59.50 -56.53 -15.42
N LEU A 301 -58.45 -57.32 -15.62
CA LEU A 301 -58.54 -58.70 -16.11
C LEU A 301 -59.25 -59.63 -15.10
N ALA A 302 -59.02 -59.45 -13.79
CA ALA A 302 -59.71 -60.20 -12.75
C ALA A 302 -61.22 -59.88 -12.73
N MET A 303 -61.61 -58.61 -12.89
CA MET A 303 -63.00 -58.19 -12.99
C MET A 303 -63.68 -58.75 -14.25
N LYS A 304 -63.01 -58.68 -15.41
CA LYS A 304 -63.50 -59.30 -16.66
C LYS A 304 -63.67 -60.82 -16.52
N LEU A 305 -62.73 -61.50 -15.86
CA LEU A 305 -62.81 -62.94 -15.58
C LEU A 305 -63.95 -63.28 -14.61
N ALA A 306 -64.21 -62.45 -13.59
CA ALA A 306 -65.32 -62.63 -12.67
C ALA A 306 -66.67 -62.47 -13.37
N LEU A 307 -66.83 -61.44 -14.21
CA LEU A 307 -68.02 -61.23 -15.03
C LEU A 307 -68.26 -62.42 -15.98
N GLN A 308 -67.23 -62.87 -16.69
CA GLN A 308 -67.31 -64.05 -17.56
C GLN A 308 -67.68 -65.33 -16.81
N LYS A 309 -67.16 -65.55 -15.59
CA LYS A 309 -67.58 -66.66 -14.73
C LYS A 309 -69.06 -66.56 -14.36
N SER A 310 -69.57 -65.37 -14.05
CA SER A 310 -70.99 -65.15 -13.76
C SER A 310 -71.88 -65.45 -14.98
N GLN A 311 -71.52 -64.92 -16.16
CA GLN A 311 -72.26 -65.16 -17.40
C GLN A 311 -72.27 -66.64 -17.78
N ASN A 312 -71.15 -67.36 -17.61
CA ASN A 312 -71.09 -68.81 -17.82
C ASN A 312 -71.91 -69.60 -16.80
N ALA A 313 -72.00 -69.15 -15.55
CA ALA A 313 -72.87 -69.78 -14.54
C ALA A 313 -74.36 -69.55 -14.85
N GLU A 314 -74.72 -68.34 -15.29
CA GLU A 314 -76.09 -68.01 -15.69
C GLU A 314 -76.54 -68.80 -16.93
N LEU A 315 -75.71 -68.86 -17.98
CA LEU A 315 -75.98 -69.68 -19.17
C LEU A 315 -76.20 -71.15 -18.82
N ARG A 316 -75.38 -71.72 -17.91
CA ARG A 316 -75.58 -73.09 -17.40
C ARG A 316 -76.91 -73.25 -16.66
N SER A 317 -77.31 -72.26 -15.86
CA SER A 317 -78.60 -72.24 -15.17
C SER A 317 -79.78 -72.16 -16.14
N GLN A 318 -79.65 -71.38 -17.22
CA GLN A 318 -80.65 -71.28 -18.28
C GLN A 318 -80.79 -72.60 -19.07
N PHE A 319 -79.68 -73.26 -19.43
CA PHE A 319 -79.72 -74.60 -20.04
C PHE A 319 -80.34 -75.65 -19.10
N GLU A 320 -79.96 -75.67 -17.82
CA GLU A 320 -80.54 -76.56 -16.80
C GLU A 320 -82.06 -76.37 -16.65
N ALA A 321 -82.55 -75.13 -16.71
CA ALA A 321 -83.98 -74.82 -16.70
C ALA A 321 -84.70 -75.29 -17.98
N LEU A 322 -84.07 -75.08 -19.15
CA LEU A 322 -84.60 -75.56 -20.44
C LEU A 322 -84.66 -77.08 -20.53
N TYR A 323 -83.65 -77.79 -20.01
CA TYR A 323 -83.67 -79.27 -19.93
C TYR A 323 -84.84 -79.77 -19.08
N LYS A 324 -85.10 -79.15 -17.91
CA LYS A 324 -86.25 -79.49 -17.06
C LYS A 324 -87.61 -79.17 -17.70
N GLN A 325 -87.69 -78.08 -18.47
CA GLN A 325 -88.89 -77.77 -19.25
C GLN A 325 -89.11 -78.80 -20.36
N MET A 326 -88.04 -79.22 -21.06
CA MET A 326 -88.10 -80.25 -22.09
C MET A 326 -88.50 -81.62 -21.50
N GLU A 327 -87.90 -82.01 -20.38
CA GLU A 327 -88.27 -83.21 -19.61
C GLU A 327 -89.75 -83.18 -19.21
N GLY A 328 -90.25 -82.05 -18.70
CA GLY A 328 -91.67 -81.86 -18.39
C GLY A 328 -92.59 -82.05 -19.61
N LEU A 329 -92.23 -81.45 -20.75
CA LEU A 329 -92.97 -81.59 -22.01
C LEU A 329 -92.93 -83.03 -22.56
N THR A 330 -91.81 -83.75 -22.40
CA THR A 330 -91.71 -85.18 -22.75
C THR A 330 -92.64 -86.02 -21.87
N ASN A 331 -92.61 -85.84 -20.54
CA ASN A 331 -93.51 -86.55 -19.61
C ASN A 331 -95.00 -86.27 -19.89
N ASP A 332 -95.34 -85.04 -20.28
CA ASP A 332 -96.72 -84.68 -20.65
C ASP A 332 -97.12 -85.23 -22.01
N ALA A 333 -96.19 -85.31 -22.98
CA ALA A 333 -96.42 -85.98 -24.26
C ALA A 333 -96.60 -87.50 -24.10
N GLU A 334 -95.81 -88.15 -23.26
CA GLU A 334 -95.96 -89.58 -22.93
C GLU A 334 -97.32 -89.86 -22.28
N ARG A 335 -97.74 -89.07 -21.29
CA ARG A 335 -99.07 -89.18 -20.66
C ARG A 335 -100.23 -88.88 -21.63
N SER A 336 -100.01 -87.96 -22.57
CA SER A 336 -100.97 -87.69 -23.64
C SER A 336 -101.11 -88.88 -24.59
N ASN A 337 -99.99 -89.50 -24.98
CA ASN A 337 -99.98 -90.70 -25.82
C ASN A 337 -100.65 -91.90 -25.13
N GLU A 338 -100.39 -92.11 -23.83
CA GLU A 338 -101.07 -93.12 -23.01
C GLU A 338 -102.60 -92.90 -22.98
N MET A 339 -103.04 -91.66 -22.76
CA MET A 339 -104.45 -91.29 -22.78
C MET A 339 -105.09 -91.46 -24.18
N VAL A 340 -104.37 -91.15 -25.26
CA VAL A 340 -104.81 -91.39 -26.64
C VAL A 340 -104.99 -92.90 -26.90
N PHE A 341 -104.06 -93.73 -26.43
CA PHE A 341 -104.15 -95.19 -26.55
C PHE A 341 -105.38 -95.76 -25.84
N ILE A 342 -105.65 -95.32 -24.59
CA ILE A 342 -106.84 -95.70 -23.82
C ILE A 342 -108.15 -95.21 -24.49
N LEU A 343 -108.12 -94.07 -25.20
CA LEU A 343 -109.27 -93.57 -25.96
C LEU A 343 -109.47 -94.33 -27.28
N GLN A 344 -108.40 -94.83 -27.91
CA GLN A 344 -108.47 -95.69 -29.09
C GLN A 344 -109.06 -97.07 -28.74
N GLU A 345 -108.58 -97.70 -27.65
CA GLU A 345 -109.13 -98.95 -27.11
C GLU A 345 -110.65 -98.84 -26.87
N LYS A 346 -111.09 -97.78 -26.17
CA LYS A 346 -112.51 -97.51 -25.91
C LYS A 346 -113.32 -97.15 -27.16
N LEU A 347 -112.69 -96.63 -28.21
CA LEU A 347 -113.35 -96.38 -29.48
C LEU A 347 -113.58 -97.71 -30.23
N GLU A 348 -112.57 -98.60 -30.23
CA GLU A 348 -112.68 -99.94 -30.82
C GLU A 348 -113.73 -100.80 -30.10
N GLU A 349 -113.77 -100.78 -28.76
CA GLU A 349 -114.85 -101.39 -27.94
C GLU A 349 -116.24 -100.94 -28.41
N LYS A 350 -116.41 -99.64 -28.69
CA LYS A 350 -117.71 -99.07 -29.08
C LYS A 350 -118.04 -99.24 -30.55
N ASP A 351 -117.06 -99.25 -31.43
CA ASP A 351 -117.27 -99.65 -32.83
C ASP A 351 -117.68 -101.13 -32.92
N ASP A 352 -117.12 -102.02 -32.10
CA ASP A 352 -117.55 -103.41 -32.01
C ASP A 352 -118.97 -103.57 -31.41
N GLU A 353 -119.32 -102.76 -30.41
CA GLU A 353 -120.69 -102.69 -29.90
C GLU A 353 -121.69 -102.15 -30.95
N ILE A 354 -121.28 -101.15 -31.74
CA ILE A 354 -122.09 -100.62 -32.86
C ILE A 354 -122.23 -101.66 -33.98
N LYS A 355 -121.17 -102.40 -34.34
CA LYS A 355 -121.23 -103.53 -35.28
C LYS A 355 -122.24 -104.59 -34.80
N ARG A 356 -122.17 -104.97 -33.51
CA ARG A 356 -123.11 -105.90 -32.85
C ARG A 356 -124.55 -105.43 -32.92
N LEU A 357 -124.83 -104.16 -32.56
CA LEU A 357 -126.19 -103.60 -32.57
C LEU A 357 -126.75 -103.42 -33.99
N ASN A 358 -125.91 -103.06 -34.97
CA ASN A 358 -126.33 -102.94 -36.38
C ASN A 358 -126.74 -104.30 -36.98
N LEU A 359 -126.03 -105.38 -36.66
CA LEU A 359 -126.44 -106.74 -37.06
C LEU A 359 -127.81 -107.12 -36.45
N GLU A 360 -128.06 -106.75 -35.20
CA GLU A 360 -129.36 -106.98 -34.55
C GLU A 360 -130.50 -106.13 -35.15
N LEU A 361 -130.20 -104.90 -35.60
CA LEU A 361 -131.15 -104.03 -36.30
C LEU A 361 -131.47 -104.51 -37.72
N GLN A 362 -130.47 -104.98 -38.47
CA GLN A 362 -130.69 -105.57 -39.80
C GLN A 362 -131.58 -106.82 -39.72
N HIS A 363 -131.45 -107.62 -38.66
CA HIS A 363 -132.35 -108.76 -38.40
C HIS A 363 -133.80 -108.31 -38.05
N LYS A 364 -134.05 -107.03 -37.77
CA LYS A 364 -135.36 -106.49 -37.37
C LYS A 364 -136.08 -105.67 -38.45
N MET A 365 -135.45 -105.35 -39.59
CA MET A 365 -136.06 -104.49 -40.63
C MET A 365 -135.90 -105.01 -42.07
N LEU A 366 -136.98 -105.60 -42.60
CA LEU A 366 -137.21 -105.93 -44.02
C LEU A 366 -138.71 -105.83 -44.32
N PRO A 367 -139.17 -105.58 -45.57
CA PRO A 367 -138.54 -104.90 -46.73
C PRO A 367 -139.48 -103.75 -47.23
N THR A 368 -139.41 -103.08 -48.40
CA THR A 368 -138.80 -103.29 -49.75
C THR A 368 -138.43 -101.96 -50.45
N GLU A 369 -137.29 -101.91 -51.17
CA GLU A 369 -137.06 -101.50 -52.60
C GLU A 369 -137.84 -100.30 -53.21
N ASP A 370 -137.36 -99.46 -54.17
CA ASP A 370 -136.09 -99.24 -54.90
C ASP A 370 -136.21 -97.86 -55.68
N ASN A 371 -135.29 -97.23 -56.46
CA ASN A 371 -133.82 -97.18 -56.64
C ASN A 371 -133.50 -96.77 -58.10
N ASN A 372 -132.63 -95.76 -58.39
CA ASN A 372 -131.78 -95.63 -59.62
C ASN A 372 -131.09 -94.24 -59.82
N ASN A 373 -129.78 -94.23 -60.17
CA ASN A 373 -129.04 -93.34 -61.13
C ASN A 373 -129.07 -91.78 -60.97
N LYS A 374 -128.07 -90.94 -61.34
CA LYS A 374 -126.66 -90.98 -61.89
C LYS A 374 -126.08 -89.52 -61.70
N THR A 375 -124.80 -89.13 -61.66
CA THR A 375 -123.60 -89.34 -62.52
C THR A 375 -122.28 -88.90 -61.80
N GLY A 376 -121.10 -89.21 -62.37
CA GLY A 376 -119.78 -88.61 -62.07
C GLY A 376 -119.02 -88.28 -63.38
N LEU A 377 -117.71 -87.97 -63.45
CA LEU A 377 -116.63 -87.85 -62.44
C LEU A 377 -115.46 -86.99 -63.01
N VAL A 378 -114.45 -86.62 -62.22
CA VAL A 378 -113.23 -85.83 -62.57
C VAL A 378 -111.95 -86.52 -62.06
N SER A 379 -110.81 -86.39 -62.75
CA SER A 379 -109.43 -86.71 -62.29
C SER A 379 -108.37 -86.46 -63.42
N ASP A 380 -107.05 -86.32 -63.21
CA ASP A 380 -106.22 -85.72 -62.14
C ASP A 380 -104.71 -85.65 -62.56
N THR A 381 -103.82 -85.24 -61.65
CA THR A 381 -102.33 -85.31 -61.64
C THR A 381 -101.52 -84.22 -62.39
N GLU A 382 -100.35 -83.67 -61.98
CA GLU A 382 -99.49 -83.59 -60.76
C GLU A 382 -97.98 -83.87 -61.10
N LYS A 383 -97.04 -83.01 -60.63
CA LYS A 383 -95.73 -83.32 -59.95
C LYS A 383 -94.50 -82.40 -60.23
N PHE A 384 -93.94 -81.86 -59.12
CA PHE A 384 -92.52 -81.67 -58.72
C PHE A 384 -91.45 -80.93 -59.57
N LYS A 385 -90.71 -79.99 -58.92
CA LYS A 385 -89.29 -80.06 -58.47
C LYS A 385 -88.79 -78.71 -57.85
N ASP A 386 -88.02 -78.68 -56.74
CA ASP A 386 -86.52 -78.65 -56.57
C ASP A 386 -85.85 -77.31 -57.05
N GLU A 387 -84.95 -76.57 -56.35
CA GLU A 387 -84.44 -76.57 -54.94
C GLU A 387 -83.60 -75.27 -54.59
N MET A 388 -83.08 -75.18 -53.34
CA MET A 388 -81.82 -74.52 -52.85
C MET A 388 -81.64 -72.98 -52.50
N ILE A 389 -81.60 -72.71 -51.18
CA ILE A 389 -80.65 -71.93 -50.30
C ILE A 389 -79.84 -70.70 -50.81
N THR A 390 -79.93 -69.53 -50.13
CA THR A 390 -78.87 -68.84 -49.30
C THR A 390 -79.33 -67.50 -48.70
N ASP A 391 -78.95 -67.20 -47.44
CA ASP A 391 -79.08 -65.89 -46.79
C ASP A 391 -77.79 -65.05 -46.87
N GLU A 392 -77.91 -63.72 -46.93
CA GLU A 392 -76.84 -62.77 -46.62
C GLU A 392 -77.30 -61.71 -45.60
N THR A 393 -76.66 -61.65 -44.44
CA THR A 393 -76.62 -60.44 -43.59
C THR A 393 -75.23 -60.28 -42.95
N GLY A 394 -74.48 -59.27 -43.39
CA GLY A 394 -73.18 -58.92 -42.83
C GLY A 394 -73.19 -57.46 -42.37
N ASN A 395 -73.06 -57.22 -41.06
CA ASN A 395 -73.19 -55.87 -40.49
C ASN A 395 -72.01 -55.49 -39.59
N SER A 396 -71.41 -54.33 -39.88
CA SER A 396 -70.53 -53.51 -39.04
C SER A 396 -69.27 -54.12 -38.40
N SER A 397 -68.14 -53.45 -38.62
CA SER A 397 -67.05 -53.26 -37.66
C SER A 397 -66.48 -51.86 -37.84
#